data_AF-A0A8S1EU11-F1
#
_entry.id   AF-A0A8S1EU11-F1
#
_cell.length_a   1.000
_cell.length_b   1.000
_cell.length_c   1.000
_cell.angle_alpha   90.00
_cell.angle_beta   90.00
_cell.angle_gamma   90.00
#
_symmetry.space_group_name_H-M   'P 1'
#
loop_
_entity.id
_entity.type
_entity.pdbx_description
1 polymer ?
#
loop_
_entity_poly.entity_id
_entity_poly.type
_entity_poly.pdbx_seq_one_letter_code
_entity_poly.pdbx_strand_id
1 'polypeptide(L)'
;MLQGRIFSYTDTHFHRLGPNYIQDGLMAYNNQGNAPNYFPNSFNGHVTRKDVKDSVFSLSGDVDRFETGEDHNYEQPRQFWEKVLDEGARERMCKNFADSLKNCHQFIIDGILEHFTKIHPDFGKRVRTIIREQTRAHH
;
A
#
# COMPACT_ATOMS: atom_id res chain seq x y z
N MET A 1 -0.81 5.12 4.40
CA MET A 1 -1.30 4.59 3.10
C MET A 1 -2.67 5.12 2.69
N LEU A 2 -3.76 4.95 3.47
CA LEU A 2 -5.12 5.36 3.04
C LEU A 2 -5.26 6.87 2.79
N GLN A 3 -4.79 7.72 3.73
CA GLN A 3 -4.93 9.17 3.63
C GLN A 3 -4.33 9.75 2.33
N GLY A 4 -3.15 9.30 1.92
CA GLY A 4 -2.53 9.76 0.66
C GLY A 4 -3.34 9.40 -0.59
N ARG A 5 -4.06 8.26 -0.57
CA ARG A 5 -4.86 7.80 -1.71
C ARG A 5 -6.08 8.71 -1.97
N ILE A 6 -6.60 9.39 -0.95
CA ILE A 6 -7.72 10.33 -1.11
C ILE A 6 -7.35 11.44 -2.10
N PHE A 7 -6.07 11.87 -2.09
CA PHE A 7 -5.53 12.83 -3.04
C PHE A 7 -5.13 12.17 -4.37
N SER A 8 -4.28 11.13 -4.33
CA SER A 8 -3.59 10.62 -5.52
C SER A 8 -4.51 10.11 -6.63
N TYR A 9 -5.68 9.53 -6.30
CA TYR A 9 -6.59 9.00 -7.31
C TYR A 9 -7.25 10.10 -8.13
N THR A 10 -7.70 11.17 -7.46
CA THR A 10 -8.34 12.30 -8.13
C THR A 10 -7.34 13.03 -9.03
N ASP A 11 -6.12 13.25 -8.53
CA ASP A 11 -5.03 13.85 -9.30
C ASP A 11 -4.70 13.04 -10.58
N THR A 12 -4.52 11.72 -10.44
CA THR A 12 -4.23 10.89 -11.62
C THR A 12 -5.42 10.82 -12.59
N HIS A 13 -6.66 10.90 -12.11
CA HIS A 13 -7.82 10.98 -12.99
C HIS A 13 -7.83 12.27 -13.82
N PHE A 14 -7.49 13.41 -13.24
CA PHE A 14 -7.39 14.67 -13.99
C PHE A 14 -6.32 14.61 -15.06
N HIS A 15 -5.16 14.03 -14.75
CA HIS A 15 -4.10 13.88 -15.73
C HIS A 15 -4.45 12.87 -16.85
N ARG A 16 -4.94 11.68 -16.46
CA ARG A 16 -5.14 10.56 -17.38
C ARG A 16 -6.40 10.69 -18.24
N LEU A 17 -7.48 11.26 -17.69
CA LEU A 17 -8.79 11.32 -18.34
C LEU A 17 -9.23 12.75 -18.66
N GLY A 18 -8.76 13.74 -17.89
CA GLY A 18 -9.10 15.15 -18.07
C GLY A 18 -10.05 15.71 -16.99
N PRO A 19 -10.04 17.03 -16.76
CA PRO A 19 -10.85 17.68 -15.72
C PRO A 19 -12.19 18.20 -16.26
N ASN A 20 -13.26 17.39 -16.24
CA ASN A 20 -14.59 17.77 -16.82
C ASN A 20 -15.82 17.49 -15.94
N TYR A 21 -15.69 17.57 -14.61
CA TYR A 21 -16.76 17.12 -13.69
C TYR A 21 -17.50 18.24 -12.94
N ILE A 22 -17.07 19.50 -13.04
CA ILE A 22 -17.73 20.65 -12.37
C ILE A 22 -18.39 21.56 -13.39
N GLN A 23 -17.71 22.63 -13.78
CA GLN A 23 -18.11 23.60 -14.79
C GLN A 23 -16.86 23.94 -15.60
N ASP A 24 -17.04 24.14 -16.90
CA ASP A 24 -16.03 24.26 -17.93
C ASP A 24 -15.12 23.01 -18.00
N GLY A 25 -13.90 23.18 -18.51
CA GLY A 25 -12.96 22.09 -18.76
C GLY A 25 -12.92 21.64 -20.23
N LEU A 26 -11.77 21.06 -20.60
CA LEU A 26 -11.55 20.56 -21.97
C LEU A 26 -12.38 19.31 -22.21
N MET A 27 -13.35 19.36 -23.14
CA MET A 27 -14.36 18.31 -23.40
C MET A 27 -15.54 18.31 -22.40
N ALA A 28 -15.91 19.48 -21.87
CA ALA A 28 -17.15 19.64 -21.12
C ALA A 28 -18.39 19.31 -22.00
N TYR A 29 -19.16 18.30 -21.60
CA TYR A 29 -20.35 17.87 -22.36
C TYR A 29 -21.65 18.55 -21.89
N ASN A 30 -21.82 18.74 -20.58
CA ASN A 30 -22.98 19.42 -20.01
C ASN A 30 -22.52 20.36 -18.87
N ASN A 31 -22.64 21.67 -19.10
CA ASN A 31 -22.01 22.70 -18.28
C ASN A 31 -22.94 23.35 -17.24
N GLN A 32 -23.92 22.60 -16.74
CA GLN A 32 -24.93 23.06 -15.76
C GLN A 32 -25.79 24.27 -16.21
N GLY A 33 -25.75 24.66 -17.49
CA GLY A 33 -26.57 25.74 -18.06
C GLY A 33 -26.33 27.11 -17.41
N ASN A 34 -27.41 27.86 -17.17
CA ASN A 34 -27.37 29.17 -16.51
C ASN A 34 -27.53 29.10 -14.98
N ALA A 35 -27.26 27.93 -14.38
CA ALA A 35 -27.31 27.79 -12.93
C ALA A 35 -26.27 28.73 -12.27
N PRO A 36 -26.58 29.36 -11.12
CA PRO A 36 -25.60 30.15 -10.39
C PRO A 36 -24.34 29.33 -10.08
N ASN A 37 -23.17 29.84 -10.48
CA ASN A 37 -21.88 29.16 -10.32
C ASN A 37 -21.14 29.50 -9.01
N TYR A 38 -21.86 30.05 -8.03
CA TYR A 38 -21.34 30.44 -6.73
C TYR A 38 -22.27 30.00 -5.60
N PHE A 39 -21.69 29.74 -4.43
CA PHE A 39 -22.40 29.33 -3.22
C PHE A 39 -21.86 30.08 -1.98
N PRO A 40 -22.71 30.60 -1.07
CA PRO A 40 -24.18 30.60 -1.13
C PRO A 40 -24.72 31.59 -2.18
N ASN A 41 -25.95 31.40 -2.65
CA ASN A 41 -26.62 32.32 -3.59
C ASN A 41 -28.11 32.52 -3.26
N SER A 42 -28.70 33.60 -3.75
CA SER A 42 -30.11 33.97 -3.54
C SER A 42 -31.03 33.56 -4.69
N PHE A 43 -30.56 32.72 -5.62
CA PHE A 43 -31.23 32.42 -6.89
C PHE A 43 -31.70 30.96 -6.99
N ASN A 44 -32.03 30.35 -5.84
CA ASN A 44 -32.52 28.97 -5.74
C ASN A 44 -31.58 27.93 -6.39
N GLY A 45 -30.26 28.13 -6.27
CA GLY A 45 -29.23 27.18 -6.71
C GLY A 45 -28.97 26.04 -5.72
N HIS A 46 -27.81 25.39 -5.86
CA HIS A 46 -27.39 24.26 -5.01
C HIS A 46 -27.47 24.58 -3.50
N VAL A 47 -27.87 23.59 -2.68
CA VAL A 47 -28.01 23.72 -1.22
C VAL A 47 -27.18 22.69 -0.47
N THR A 48 -26.68 23.06 0.72
CA THR A 48 -25.94 22.14 1.59
C THR A 48 -26.88 21.21 2.35
N ARG A 49 -26.47 19.95 2.48
CA ARG A 49 -27.19 18.92 3.25
C ARG A 49 -26.51 18.67 4.59
N LYS A 50 -27.20 19.00 5.69
CA LYS A 50 -26.67 18.81 7.05
C LYS A 50 -26.73 17.36 7.54
N ASP A 51 -27.59 16.56 6.92
CA ASP A 51 -27.82 15.15 7.24
C ASP A 51 -26.72 14.21 6.70
N VAL A 52 -25.75 14.73 5.94
CA VAL A 52 -24.59 13.97 5.40
C VAL A 52 -23.26 14.36 6.06
N LYS A 53 -23.30 14.92 7.27
CA LYS A 53 -22.10 15.36 7.98
C LYS A 53 -21.22 14.17 8.39
N ASP A 54 -19.91 14.28 8.17
CA ASP A 54 -18.94 13.31 8.66
C ASP A 54 -18.95 13.15 10.18
N SER A 55 -18.55 11.96 10.65
CA SER A 55 -18.42 11.68 12.08
C SER A 55 -17.33 12.56 12.71
N VAL A 56 -17.64 13.10 13.89
CA VAL A 56 -16.70 13.92 14.66
C VAL A 56 -15.82 13.01 15.52
N PHE A 57 -14.51 13.24 15.50
CA PHE A 57 -13.55 12.57 16.37
C PHE A 57 -12.52 13.57 16.91
N SER A 58 -11.94 13.28 18.07
CA SER A 58 -10.92 14.11 18.70
C SER A 58 -9.54 13.49 18.54
N LEU A 59 -8.52 14.33 18.43
CA LEU A 59 -7.12 13.94 18.32
C LEU A 59 -6.28 14.76 19.32
N SER A 60 -5.13 14.22 19.70
CA SER A 60 -4.14 14.88 20.55
C SER A 60 -2.73 14.52 20.09
N GLY A 61 -1.77 15.43 20.22
CA GLY A 61 -0.37 15.24 19.85
C GLY A 61 0.16 16.37 18.98
N ASP A 62 1.47 16.34 18.72
CA ASP A 62 2.14 17.33 17.88
C ASP A 62 1.92 17.04 16.38
N VAL A 63 2.02 18.10 15.57
CA VAL A 63 2.03 17.97 14.11
C VAL A 63 3.46 17.75 13.65
N ASP A 64 3.85 16.49 13.47
CA ASP A 64 5.20 16.11 13.00
C ASP A 64 5.16 14.85 12.11
N ARG A 65 6.31 14.50 11.54
CA ARG A 65 6.54 13.26 10.78
C ARG A 65 6.97 12.14 11.73
N PHE A 66 5.99 11.44 12.28
CA PHE A 66 6.26 10.29 13.16
C PHE A 66 6.79 9.09 12.36
N GLU A 67 7.94 8.56 12.77
CA GLU A 67 8.41 7.25 12.32
C GLU A 67 7.59 6.14 12.98
N THR A 68 7.15 5.17 12.19
CA THR A 68 6.42 3.98 12.67
C THR A 68 7.37 2.81 13.00
N GLY A 69 8.63 3.15 13.29
CA GLY A 69 9.82 2.31 13.13
C GLY A 69 9.94 1.05 13.99
N GLU A 70 8.95 0.70 14.82
CA GLU A 70 8.98 -0.51 15.65
C GLU A 70 7.62 -1.22 15.75
N ASP A 71 6.77 -1.08 14.74
CA ASP A 71 5.61 -1.99 14.66
C ASP A 71 6.12 -3.43 14.57
N HIS A 72 5.44 -4.35 15.26
CA HIS A 72 5.80 -5.77 15.44
C HIS A 72 5.93 -6.54 14.11
N ASN A 73 7.01 -6.26 13.36
CA ASN A 73 7.22 -6.65 11.97
C ASN A 73 7.39 -8.15 11.76
N TYR A 74 7.65 -8.89 12.84
CA TYR A 74 7.98 -10.32 12.78
C TYR A 74 6.89 -11.22 13.38
N GLU A 75 5.98 -10.68 14.20
CA GLU A 75 5.00 -11.50 14.91
C GLU A 75 3.91 -12.03 13.99
N GLN A 76 3.25 -11.17 13.21
CA GLN A 76 2.22 -11.63 12.28
C GLN A 76 2.78 -12.56 11.19
N PRO A 77 3.95 -12.27 10.56
CA PRO A 77 4.56 -13.22 9.63
C PRO A 77 4.95 -14.56 10.26
N ARG A 78 5.37 -14.57 11.54
CA ARG A 78 5.66 -15.81 12.28
C ARG A 78 4.39 -16.62 12.49
N GLN A 79 3.30 -15.98 12.91
CA GLN A 79 2.01 -16.64 13.05
C GLN A 79 1.51 -17.22 11.72
N PHE A 80 1.69 -16.50 10.62
CA PHE A 80 1.39 -17.03 9.29
C PHE A 80 2.22 -18.28 8.98
N TRP A 81 3.53 -18.23 9.20
CA TRP A 81 4.43 -19.36 9.00
C TRP A 81 4.06 -20.59 9.84
N GLU A 82 3.83 -20.40 11.14
CA GLU A 82 3.63 -21.48 12.10
C GLU A 82 2.21 -22.07 12.06
N LYS A 83 1.19 -21.21 11.93
CA LYS A 83 -0.21 -21.57 12.19
C LYS A 83 -1.07 -21.64 10.93
N VAL A 84 -0.64 -21.02 9.83
CA VAL A 84 -1.43 -20.97 8.58
C VAL A 84 -0.85 -21.86 7.50
N LEU A 85 0.48 -21.89 7.36
CA LEU A 85 1.14 -22.71 6.34
C LEU A 85 1.32 -24.16 6.79
N ASP A 86 0.92 -25.09 5.92
CA ASP A 86 1.35 -26.48 5.98
C ASP A 86 2.79 -26.65 5.45
N GLU A 87 3.35 -27.84 5.63
CA GLU A 87 4.74 -28.13 5.26
C GLU A 87 5.02 -27.96 3.76
N GLY A 88 4.11 -28.43 2.90
CA GLY A 88 4.27 -28.28 1.45
C GLY A 88 4.19 -26.82 1.00
N ALA A 89 3.36 -26.01 1.66
CA ALA A 89 3.26 -24.57 1.41
C ALA A 89 4.53 -23.85 1.87
N ARG A 90 5.11 -24.23 3.01
CA ARG A 90 6.41 -23.72 3.48
C ARG A 90 7.52 -24.02 2.49
N GLU A 91 7.60 -25.24 1.98
CA GLU A 91 8.58 -25.62 0.97
C GLU A 91 8.46 -24.78 -0.31
N ARG A 92 7.23 -24.65 -0.85
CA ARG A 92 6.97 -23.83 -2.03
C ARG A 92 7.31 -22.35 -1.79
N MET A 93 6.96 -21.81 -0.62
CA MET A 93 7.29 -20.45 -0.23
C MET A 93 8.81 -20.23 -0.20
N CYS A 94 9.56 -21.12 0.47
CA CYS A 94 11.02 -21.05 0.52
C CYS A 94 11.65 -21.10 -0.88
N LYS A 95 11.16 -21.98 -1.74
CA LYS A 95 11.63 -22.10 -3.13
C LYS A 95 11.37 -20.82 -3.93
N ASN A 96 10.16 -20.26 -3.84
CA ASN A 96 9.79 -19.02 -4.55
C ASN A 96 10.68 -17.83 -4.14
N PHE A 97 10.99 -17.71 -2.84
CA PHE A 97 11.91 -16.67 -2.36
C PHE A 97 13.34 -16.92 -2.86
N ALA A 98 13.85 -18.15 -2.74
CA ALA A 98 15.18 -18.49 -3.22
C ALA A 98 15.33 -18.20 -4.74
N ASP A 99 14.36 -18.62 -5.55
CA ASP A 99 14.36 -18.40 -6.99
C ASP A 99 14.34 -16.92 -7.37
N SER A 100 13.65 -16.09 -6.58
CA SER A 100 13.61 -14.63 -6.79
C SER A 100 14.90 -13.94 -6.34
N LEU A 101 15.56 -14.46 -5.30
CA LEU A 101 16.73 -13.85 -4.67
C LEU A 101 18.07 -14.28 -5.27
N LYS A 102 18.14 -15.43 -5.97
CA LYS A 102 19.43 -16.03 -6.41
C LYS A 102 20.31 -15.14 -7.28
N ASN A 103 19.73 -14.15 -7.97
CA ASN A 103 20.46 -13.22 -8.84
C ASN A 103 20.75 -11.86 -8.17
N CYS A 104 20.38 -11.68 -6.90
CA CYS A 104 20.68 -10.46 -6.15
C CYS A 104 22.14 -10.47 -5.66
N HIS A 105 22.67 -9.28 -5.38
CA HIS A 105 23.97 -9.16 -4.72
C HIS A 105 23.93 -9.81 -3.32
N GLN A 106 25.05 -10.43 -2.92
CA GLN A 106 25.13 -11.20 -1.68
C GLN A 106 24.71 -10.41 -0.44
N PHE A 107 25.06 -9.12 -0.34
CA PHE A 107 24.68 -8.30 0.82
C PHE A 107 23.16 -8.10 0.95
N ILE A 108 22.42 -8.09 -0.18
CA ILE A 108 20.94 -8.03 -0.18
C ILE A 108 20.38 -9.37 0.31
N ILE A 109 20.93 -10.48 -0.19
CA ILE A 109 20.57 -11.83 0.23
C ILE A 109 20.80 -12.00 1.74
N ASP A 110 21.94 -11.54 2.26
CA ASP A 110 22.27 -11.63 3.67
C ASP A 110 21.31 -10.80 4.53
N GLY A 111 21.01 -9.57 4.11
CA GLY A 111 20.05 -8.70 4.79
C GLY A 111 18.64 -9.30 4.86
N ILE A 112 18.10 -9.82 3.75
CA ILE A 112 16.75 -10.42 3.76
C ILE A 112 16.71 -11.73 4.56
N LEU A 113 17.77 -12.54 4.52
CA LEU A 113 17.85 -13.76 5.32
C LEU A 113 17.88 -13.46 6.83
N GLU A 114 18.44 -12.33 7.24
CA GLU A 114 18.36 -11.87 8.64
C GLU A 114 16.91 -11.62 9.04
N HIS A 115 16.13 -10.91 8.21
CA HIS A 115 14.70 -10.69 8.47
C HIS A 115 13.90 -11.99 8.49
N PHE A 116 14.12 -12.91 7.55
CA PHE A 116 13.46 -14.22 7.58
C PHE A 116 13.79 -15.03 8.82
N THR A 117 15.02 -14.91 9.33
CA THR A 117 15.42 -15.55 10.60
C THR A 117 14.71 -14.92 11.80
N LYS A 118 14.53 -13.59 11.81
CA LYS A 118 13.74 -12.88 12.84
C LYS A 118 12.26 -13.29 12.83
N ILE A 119 11.71 -13.61 11.65
CA ILE A 119 10.38 -14.22 11.52
C ILE A 119 10.39 -15.62 12.14
N HIS A 120 11.20 -16.54 11.60
CA HIS A 120 11.34 -17.90 12.13
C HIS A 120 12.70 -18.52 11.73
N PRO A 121 13.47 -19.13 12.65
CA PRO A 121 14.79 -19.67 12.35
C PRO A 121 14.82 -20.70 11.21
N ASP A 122 13.80 -21.58 11.17
CA ASP A 122 13.67 -22.58 10.09
C ASP A 122 13.43 -21.93 8.72
N PHE A 123 12.68 -20.82 8.67
CA PHE A 123 12.37 -20.15 7.41
C PHE A 123 13.63 -19.57 6.76
N GLY A 124 14.40 -18.79 7.53
CA GLY A 124 15.69 -18.26 7.07
C GLY A 124 16.69 -19.35 6.70
N LYS A 125 16.77 -20.43 7.49
CA LYS A 125 17.65 -21.58 7.21
C LYS A 125 17.30 -22.25 5.89
N ARG A 126 16.02 -22.56 5.63
CA ARG A 126 15.58 -23.24 4.40
C ARG A 126 15.87 -22.42 3.16
N VAL A 127 15.53 -21.13 3.16
CA VAL A 127 15.81 -20.23 2.02
C VAL A 127 17.31 -20.17 1.74
N ARG A 128 18.14 -20.03 2.79
CA ARG A 128 19.60 -20.02 2.67
C ARG A 128 20.15 -21.30 2.03
N THR A 129 19.64 -22.46 2.44
CA THR A 129 20.08 -23.75 1.90
C THR A 129 19.76 -23.85 0.41
N ILE A 130 18.53 -23.54 0.00
CA ILE A 130 18.10 -23.62 -1.39
C ILE A 130 18.94 -22.69 -2.28
N ILE A 131 19.19 -21.44 -1.85
CA ILE A 131 20.04 -20.51 -2.61
C ILE A 131 21.45 -21.10 -2.80
N ARG A 132 22.06 -21.66 -1.75
CA ARG A 132 23.41 -22.25 -1.85
C ARG A 132 23.46 -23.43 -2.81
N GLU A 133 22.43 -24.27 -2.82
CA GLU A 133 22.32 -25.39 -3.76
C GLU A 133 22.21 -24.90 -5.21
N GLN A 134 21.41 -23.85 -5.43
CA GLN A 134 21.24 -23.24 -6.75
C GLN A 134 22.53 -22.60 -7.26
N THR A 135 23.25 -21.84 -6.41
CA THR A 135 24.54 -21.24 -6.82
C THR A 135 25.57 -22.31 -7.16
N ARG A 136 25.63 -23.41 -6.40
CA ARG A 136 26.54 -24.54 -6.67
C ARG A 136 26.22 -25.27 -7.97
N ALA A 137 24.94 -25.39 -8.34
CA ALA A 137 24.53 -26.07 -9.57
C ALA A 137 24.82 -25.27 -10.85
N HIS A 138 25.11 -23.97 -10.72
CA HIS A 138 25.43 -23.08 -11.84
C HIS A 138 26.95 -22.88 -12.07
N HIS A 139 27.79 -23.49 -11.24
CA HIS A 139 29.24 -23.57 -11.39
C HIS A 139 29.66 -24.97 -11.82
#